data_AF-A0A8T3E5G6-F1
#
_entry.id   AF-A0A8T3E5G6-F1
#
_cell.length_a   1.000
_cell.length_b   1.000
_cell.length_c   1.000
_cell.angle_alpha   90.00
_cell.angle_beta   90.00
_cell.angle_gamma   90.00
#
_symmetry.space_group_name_H-M   'P 1'
#
loop_
_entity.id
_entity.type
_entity.pdbx_description
1 polymer ?
#
loop_
_entity_poly.entity_id
_entity_poly.type
_entity_poly.pdbx_seq_one_letter_code
_entity_poly.pdbx_strand_id
1 'polypeptide(L)'
;MGRPVTAMATTAVATGGTVSGAPQASHASSGTSVSRKKDGGPSSKFWESSETVSQLESVRMWIGKHYKKYVQTDSPTSKSLAALVVQLLQFQEDAFGRRVNNPALTKLPTKCFLDFKAGGGLCHILGSAYKFKSEQGWRRFDLQNPSRMDRNVEMFMTVEKTLVQNNCLTRPIVFLAPEIEQKQASKLKDIIKRHQGSITEEKAKATHHIYSSSASLEEEEWLRPVMRKDKQVLVHWGMYPDSYDTWVSTSDVEADVEDPPDTDKPWKVHAKWVLDTDAFNEWMNEEDYEVDENKKTVSFRQRIFPREEEFSRTLDRKDRKAAAAGKKRRRSPSPSSESRKKGGKKANAGPYYKRRGQREEEEPEEDSPRTWKTPRQCPTWRRSPCPRT
;
A
#
# COMPACT_ATOMS: atom_id res chain seq x y z
N MET A 1 -72.73 -33.77 27.14
CA MET A 1 -72.98 -33.93 25.69
C MET A 1 -71.91 -33.10 25.00
N GLY A 2 -70.97 -33.65 24.23
CA GLY A 2 -71.14 -34.60 23.14
C GLY A 2 -70.90 -33.83 21.84
N ARG A 3 -69.64 -33.65 21.43
CA ARG A 3 -68.94 -34.43 20.38
C ARG A 3 -68.94 -33.64 19.02
N PRO A 4 -68.02 -33.94 18.07
CA PRO A 4 -67.05 -32.91 17.66
C PRO A 4 -66.74 -32.93 16.14
N VAL A 5 -65.57 -32.40 15.72
CA VAL A 5 -64.83 -32.78 14.48
C VAL A 5 -65.54 -32.28 13.18
N THR A 6 -64.87 -31.84 12.11
CA THR A 6 -63.90 -32.57 11.27
C THR A 6 -63.09 -31.60 10.40
N ALA A 7 -61.83 -31.93 10.12
CA ALA A 7 -61.08 -31.33 9.02
C ALA A 7 -61.46 -31.98 7.68
N MET A 8 -61.38 -31.23 6.58
CA MET A 8 -61.39 -31.78 5.22
C MET A 8 -60.22 -31.19 4.46
N ALA A 9 -59.30 -32.06 4.03
CA ALA A 9 -58.27 -31.72 3.06
C ALA A 9 -58.77 -32.07 1.66
N THR A 10 -58.50 -31.20 0.68
CA THR A 10 -58.72 -31.50 -0.74
C THR A 10 -57.49 -31.12 -1.54
N THR A 11 -56.75 -32.15 -1.96
CA THR A 11 -55.77 -32.07 -3.05
C THR A 11 -56.51 -32.11 -4.39
N ALA A 12 -56.17 -31.22 -5.32
CA ALA A 12 -56.60 -31.32 -6.71
C ALA A 12 -55.48 -30.89 -7.66
N VAL A 13 -55.28 -31.76 -8.66
CA VAL A 13 -54.20 -31.83 -9.64
C VAL A 13 -54.14 -30.63 -10.60
N ALA A 14 -52.96 -30.43 -11.20
CA ALA A 14 -52.65 -29.33 -12.11
C ALA A 14 -53.08 -29.55 -13.58
N THR A 15 -53.42 -28.43 -14.23
CA THR A 15 -53.26 -28.13 -15.66
C THR A 15 -52.94 -26.63 -15.73
N GLY A 16 -51.96 -26.10 -16.48
CA GLY A 16 -51.39 -26.55 -17.74
C GLY A 16 -51.57 -25.42 -18.76
N GLY A 17 -50.64 -24.45 -18.80
CA GLY A 17 -50.72 -23.27 -19.66
C GLY A 17 -49.38 -22.54 -19.77
N THR A 18 -48.87 -22.40 -20.98
CA THR A 18 -47.49 -22.01 -21.33
C THR A 18 -47.31 -20.52 -21.70
N VAL A 19 -46.05 -20.12 -21.96
CA VAL A 19 -45.55 -18.81 -22.49
C VAL A 19 -45.29 -17.79 -21.37
N SER A 20 -44.12 -17.12 -21.25
CA SER A 20 -43.01 -16.84 -22.18
C SER A 20 -41.63 -16.69 -21.51
N GLY A 21 -40.56 -16.91 -22.30
CA GLY A 21 -39.38 -16.01 -22.31
C GLY A 21 -38.35 -16.11 -21.18
N ALA A 22 -37.58 -17.19 -21.12
CA ALA A 22 -36.29 -17.18 -20.42
C ALA A 22 -35.18 -16.62 -21.34
N PRO A 23 -34.45 -15.56 -20.97
CA PRO A 23 -33.19 -15.22 -21.63
C PRO A 23 -32.14 -16.23 -21.17
N GLN A 24 -31.52 -16.93 -22.12
CA GLN A 24 -30.23 -17.59 -21.85
C GLN A 24 -29.22 -16.50 -21.48
N ALA A 25 -28.81 -16.45 -20.21
CA ALA A 25 -27.62 -15.73 -19.82
C ALA A 25 -26.42 -16.45 -20.47
N SER A 26 -25.90 -15.86 -21.55
CA SER A 26 -24.62 -16.25 -22.11
C SER A 26 -23.54 -16.18 -21.03
N HIS A 27 -22.61 -17.13 -21.04
CA HIS A 27 -21.36 -16.99 -20.30
C HIS A 27 -20.56 -15.82 -20.90
N ALA A 28 -20.84 -14.61 -20.44
CA ALA A 28 -19.90 -13.51 -20.54
C ALA A 28 -18.70 -13.86 -19.65
N SER A 29 -17.50 -13.96 -20.23
CA SER A 29 -16.28 -13.91 -19.45
C SER A 29 -16.21 -12.53 -18.81
N SER A 30 -16.50 -12.44 -17.51
CA SER A 30 -16.26 -11.23 -16.74
C SER A 30 -14.75 -11.00 -16.71
N GLY A 31 -14.27 -10.05 -17.50
CA GLY A 31 -12.92 -9.52 -17.34
C GLY A 31 -12.88 -8.71 -16.05
N THR A 32 -12.68 -9.37 -14.91
CA THR A 32 -12.58 -8.69 -13.63
C THR A 32 -11.28 -7.90 -13.59
N SER A 33 -11.36 -6.58 -13.70
CA SER A 33 -10.19 -5.70 -13.55
C SER A 33 -9.68 -5.78 -12.11
N VAL A 34 -8.55 -6.46 -11.93
CA VAL A 34 -7.86 -6.57 -10.65
C VAL A 34 -7.40 -5.17 -10.23
N SER A 35 -7.72 -4.76 -9.00
CA SER A 35 -7.43 -3.42 -8.49
C SER A 35 -6.84 -3.44 -7.08
N ARG A 36 -5.88 -2.55 -6.82
CA ARG A 36 -5.24 -2.38 -5.51
C ARG A 36 -6.20 -1.71 -4.53
N LYS A 37 -6.04 -2.04 -3.25
CA LYS A 37 -6.66 -1.29 -2.15
C LYS A 37 -6.26 0.19 -2.14
N LYS A 38 -7.15 1.03 -1.61
CA LYS A 38 -6.97 2.49 -1.49
C LYS A 38 -5.99 2.91 -0.39
N ASP A 39 -5.78 2.02 0.58
CA ASP A 39 -5.01 2.20 1.81
C ASP A 39 -4.63 0.81 2.39
N GLY A 40 -3.83 0.81 3.45
CA GLY A 40 -3.34 -0.41 4.11
C GLY A 40 -4.35 -1.09 5.04
N GLY A 41 -5.64 -0.71 5.00
CA GLY A 41 -6.66 -1.20 5.93
C GLY A 41 -6.96 -2.71 5.83
N PRO A 42 -7.60 -3.32 6.84
CA PRO A 42 -7.88 -4.76 6.88
C PRO A 42 -8.87 -5.23 5.80
N SER A 43 -8.67 -6.44 5.30
CA SER A 43 -9.72 -7.18 4.57
C SER A 43 -10.63 -7.91 5.56
N SER A 44 -11.71 -7.26 6.01
CA SER A 44 -12.68 -7.89 6.94
C SER A 44 -13.25 -9.18 6.39
N LYS A 45 -13.55 -9.25 5.08
CA LYS A 45 -14.03 -10.48 4.40
C LYS A 45 -13.09 -11.67 4.58
N PHE A 46 -11.77 -11.45 4.54
CA PHE A 46 -10.79 -12.52 4.75
C PHE A 46 -10.77 -12.98 6.21
N TRP A 47 -10.71 -12.04 7.16
CA TRP A 47 -10.61 -12.35 8.59
C TRP A 47 -11.90 -12.97 9.15
N GLU A 48 -13.07 -12.55 8.66
CA GLU A 48 -14.38 -13.06 9.09
C GLU A 48 -14.80 -14.35 8.37
N SER A 49 -14.06 -14.80 7.35
CA SER A 49 -14.34 -16.05 6.65
C SER A 49 -14.26 -17.25 7.61
N SER A 50 -15.14 -18.24 7.41
CA SER A 50 -15.19 -19.45 8.22
C SER A 50 -13.86 -20.20 8.25
N GLU A 51 -13.13 -20.18 7.14
CA GLU A 51 -11.83 -20.85 7.00
C GLU A 51 -10.73 -20.14 7.81
N THR A 52 -10.59 -18.81 7.71
CA THR A 52 -9.64 -18.05 8.55
C THR A 52 -10.00 -18.15 10.04
N VAL A 53 -11.29 -18.13 10.38
CA VAL A 53 -11.76 -18.35 11.76
C VAL A 53 -11.44 -19.78 12.24
N SER A 54 -11.45 -20.78 11.36
CA SER A 54 -11.00 -22.14 11.69
C SER A 54 -9.49 -22.21 11.94
N GLN A 55 -8.67 -21.54 11.10
CA GLN A 55 -7.21 -21.49 11.26
C GLN A 55 -6.80 -20.79 12.57
N LEU A 56 -7.59 -19.81 13.04
CA LEU A 56 -7.38 -19.15 14.34
C LEU A 56 -7.55 -20.07 15.56
N GLU A 57 -8.06 -21.30 15.42
CA GLU A 57 -8.18 -22.24 16.54
C GLU A 57 -6.81 -22.69 17.08
N SER A 58 -5.80 -22.87 16.22
CA SER A 58 -4.42 -23.19 16.67
C SER A 58 -3.83 -22.03 17.50
N VAL A 59 -4.03 -20.81 17.03
CA VAL A 59 -3.62 -19.55 17.68
C VAL A 59 -4.35 -19.38 19.02
N ARG A 60 -5.67 -19.63 19.07
CA ARG A 60 -6.49 -19.59 20.29
C ARG A 60 -5.97 -20.57 21.34
N MET A 61 -5.70 -21.82 20.96
CA MET A 61 -5.13 -22.84 21.85
C MET A 61 -3.74 -22.45 22.36
N TRP A 62 -2.88 -21.93 21.48
CA TRP A 62 -1.53 -21.50 21.85
C TRP A 62 -1.56 -20.34 22.85
N ILE A 63 -2.37 -19.30 22.62
CA ILE A 63 -2.55 -18.17 23.54
C ILE A 63 -3.15 -18.66 24.87
N GLY A 64 -4.14 -19.56 24.82
CA GLY A 64 -4.74 -20.19 26.00
C GLY A 64 -3.74 -20.95 26.89
N LYS A 65 -2.65 -21.47 26.30
CA LYS A 65 -1.55 -22.12 27.00
C LYS A 65 -0.49 -21.12 27.49
N HIS A 66 0.05 -20.29 26.60
CA HIS A 66 1.24 -19.47 26.86
C HIS A 66 0.92 -18.12 27.55
N TYR A 67 -0.29 -17.60 27.35
CA TYR A 67 -0.79 -16.35 27.98
C TYR A 67 -1.94 -16.63 28.96
N LYS A 68 -2.08 -17.89 29.45
CA LYS A 68 -3.19 -18.38 30.28
C LYS A 68 -3.67 -17.40 31.36
N LYS A 69 -2.74 -16.85 32.15
CA LYS A 69 -3.03 -15.89 33.25
C LYS A 69 -3.87 -14.69 32.78
N TYR A 70 -3.68 -14.24 31.56
CA TYR A 70 -4.29 -13.04 30.99
C TYR A 70 -5.58 -13.32 30.20
N VAL A 71 -5.81 -14.57 29.78
CA VAL A 71 -6.98 -14.96 28.98
C VAL A 71 -7.96 -15.88 29.72
N GLN A 72 -7.58 -16.52 30.83
CA GLN A 72 -8.45 -17.49 31.51
C GLN A 72 -9.80 -16.93 31.99
N THR A 73 -9.84 -15.64 32.35
CA THR A 73 -11.04 -14.96 32.88
C THR A 73 -11.98 -14.50 31.76
N ASP A 74 -11.45 -14.31 30.55
CA ASP A 74 -12.12 -13.74 29.38
C ASP A 74 -11.57 -14.45 28.14
N SER A 75 -11.87 -15.75 28.06
CA SER A 75 -11.20 -16.64 27.11
C SER A 75 -11.67 -16.37 25.69
N PRO A 76 -10.77 -16.04 24.75
CA PRO A 76 -11.15 -15.72 23.38
C PRO A 76 -11.76 -16.91 22.66
N THR A 77 -12.74 -16.62 21.80
CA THR A 77 -13.14 -17.49 20.69
C THR A 77 -12.35 -17.11 19.43
N SER A 78 -12.22 -18.03 18.48
CA SER A 78 -11.53 -17.77 17.20
C SER A 78 -12.20 -16.63 16.41
N LYS A 79 -13.54 -16.49 16.52
CA LYS A 79 -14.28 -15.35 15.95
C LYS A 79 -13.96 -14.02 16.63
N SER A 80 -13.79 -13.98 17.96
CA SER A 80 -13.36 -12.76 18.65
C SER A 80 -11.89 -12.42 18.39
N LEU A 81 -11.03 -13.41 18.14
CA LEU A 81 -9.65 -13.15 17.67
C LEU A 81 -9.65 -12.53 16.29
N ALA A 82 -10.42 -13.06 15.32
CA ALA A 82 -10.57 -12.46 14.00
C ALA A 82 -11.02 -11.00 14.07
N ALA A 83 -12.06 -10.72 14.85
CA ALA A 83 -12.57 -9.36 15.05
C ALA A 83 -11.54 -8.44 15.73
N LEU A 84 -10.69 -8.96 16.61
CA LEU A 84 -9.59 -8.20 17.22
C LEU A 84 -8.48 -7.91 16.21
N VAL A 85 -8.12 -8.86 15.33
CA VAL A 85 -7.12 -8.62 14.26
C VAL A 85 -7.59 -7.50 13.33
N VAL A 86 -8.86 -7.51 12.91
CA VAL A 86 -9.44 -6.42 12.10
C VAL A 86 -9.33 -5.08 12.83
N GLN A 87 -9.68 -5.01 14.12
CA GLN A 87 -9.55 -3.77 14.91
C GLN A 87 -8.10 -3.31 15.06
N LEU A 88 -7.14 -4.22 15.26
CA LEU A 88 -5.72 -3.90 15.37
C LEU A 88 -5.16 -3.36 14.05
N LEU A 89 -5.46 -4.02 12.92
CA LEU A 89 -5.05 -3.57 11.59
C LEU A 89 -5.68 -2.22 11.22
N GLN A 90 -6.96 -2.00 11.57
CA GLN A 90 -7.62 -0.71 11.34
C GLN A 90 -6.98 0.39 12.19
N PHE A 91 -6.76 0.15 13.48
CA PHE A 91 -6.06 1.11 14.35
C PHE A 91 -4.65 1.42 13.84
N GLN A 92 -3.93 0.42 13.35
CA GLN A 92 -2.61 0.60 12.76
C GLN A 92 -2.64 1.51 11.52
N GLU A 93 -3.63 1.38 10.64
CA GLU A 93 -3.77 2.28 9.48
C GLU A 93 -4.24 3.68 9.90
N ASP A 94 -5.16 3.80 10.87
CA ASP A 94 -5.68 5.09 11.34
C ASP A 94 -4.64 5.89 12.16
N ALA A 95 -3.77 5.20 12.91
CA ALA A 95 -2.78 5.79 13.81
C ALA A 95 -1.37 5.90 13.21
N PHE A 96 -1.02 4.99 12.28
CA PHE A 96 0.33 4.85 11.72
C PHE A 96 0.35 4.75 10.18
N GLY A 97 -0.80 4.85 9.51
CA GLY A 97 -0.89 4.76 8.05
C GLY A 97 -0.21 5.90 7.30
N ARG A 98 0.00 5.70 6.00
CA ARG A 98 0.62 6.65 5.04
C ARG A 98 0.02 8.07 5.06
N ARG A 99 -1.24 8.20 5.49
CA ARG A 99 -1.97 9.48 5.53
C ARG A 99 -1.82 10.23 6.87
N VAL A 100 -1.16 9.62 7.86
CA VAL A 100 -0.97 10.19 9.20
C VAL A 100 0.26 11.10 9.21
N ASN A 101 0.09 12.33 9.68
CA ASN A 101 1.20 13.26 9.85
C ASN A 101 1.99 12.90 11.12
N ASN A 102 3.30 12.62 10.97
CA ASN A 102 4.22 12.28 12.06
C ASN A 102 3.71 11.11 12.95
N PRO A 103 3.54 9.91 12.38
CA PRO A 103 3.04 8.74 13.11
C PRO A 103 4.00 8.36 14.24
N ALA A 104 3.44 7.91 15.37
CA ALA A 104 4.23 7.62 16.57
C ALA A 104 5.10 6.34 16.47
N LEU A 105 4.73 5.40 15.59
CA LEU A 105 5.40 4.12 15.35
C LEU A 105 5.40 3.80 13.86
N THR A 106 6.37 2.99 13.41
CA THR A 106 6.30 2.26 12.13
C THR A 106 5.20 1.19 12.22
N LYS A 107 4.47 0.95 11.13
CA LYS A 107 3.51 -0.15 11.04
C LYS A 107 4.20 -1.51 11.21
N LEU A 108 3.55 -2.42 11.93
CA LEU A 108 3.94 -3.83 11.96
C LEU A 108 3.66 -4.45 10.58
N PRO A 109 4.63 -5.15 9.95
CA PRO A 109 4.44 -5.78 8.65
C PRO A 109 3.27 -6.76 8.63
N THR A 110 2.48 -6.75 7.56
CA THR A 110 1.28 -7.61 7.45
C THR A 110 1.62 -9.10 7.52
N LYS A 111 2.80 -9.53 7.06
CA LYS A 111 3.33 -10.89 7.27
C LYS A 111 3.36 -11.34 8.74
N CYS A 112 3.51 -10.43 9.71
CA CYS A 112 3.43 -10.78 11.15
C CYS A 112 2.01 -11.16 11.58
N PHE A 113 0.98 -10.57 10.98
CA PHE A 113 -0.42 -10.93 11.23
C PHE A 113 -0.84 -12.21 10.49
N LEU A 114 -0.22 -12.52 9.34
CA LEU A 114 -0.53 -13.72 8.56
C LEU A 114 0.25 -14.98 9.01
N ASP A 115 1.08 -14.89 10.05
CA ASP A 115 1.79 -16.03 10.61
C ASP A 115 0.94 -16.81 11.64
N PHE A 116 0.08 -17.70 11.13
CA PHE A 116 -0.79 -18.59 11.92
C PHE A 116 -0.05 -19.77 12.60
N LYS A 117 1.29 -19.85 12.50
CA LYS A 117 2.07 -20.93 13.13
C LYS A 117 1.97 -20.85 14.66
N ALA A 118 2.12 -22.00 15.33
CA ALA A 118 2.18 -22.06 16.78
C ALA A 118 3.42 -21.31 17.30
N GLY A 119 3.22 -20.20 18.03
CA GLY A 119 4.30 -19.30 18.42
C GLY A 119 4.76 -18.34 17.32
N GLY A 120 4.01 -18.24 16.22
CA GLY A 120 4.25 -17.27 15.16
C GLY A 120 3.86 -15.83 15.54
N GLY A 121 4.05 -14.91 14.60
CA GLY A 121 3.77 -13.48 14.80
C GLY A 121 2.35 -13.20 15.32
N LEU A 122 1.33 -13.86 14.76
CA LEU A 122 -0.06 -13.65 15.14
C LEU A 122 -0.36 -14.10 16.59
N CYS A 123 0.29 -15.19 17.02
CA CYS A 123 0.23 -15.68 18.40
C CYS A 123 0.77 -14.64 19.40
N HIS A 124 1.90 -14.01 19.08
CA HIS A 124 2.52 -13.00 19.93
C HIS A 124 1.80 -11.65 19.89
N ILE A 125 1.26 -11.22 18.74
CA ILE A 125 0.42 -10.01 18.62
C ILE A 125 -0.79 -10.11 19.55
N LEU A 126 -1.60 -11.16 19.37
CA LEU A 126 -2.84 -11.33 20.12
C LEU A 126 -2.57 -11.63 21.60
N GLY A 127 -1.58 -12.47 21.91
CA GLY A 127 -1.16 -12.74 23.28
C GLY A 127 -0.75 -11.49 24.03
N SER A 128 0.13 -10.66 23.45
CA SER A 128 0.57 -9.41 24.08
C SER A 128 -0.53 -8.35 24.16
N ALA A 129 -1.45 -8.29 23.20
CA ALA A 129 -2.65 -7.44 23.30
C ALA A 129 -3.56 -7.86 24.48
N TYR A 130 -3.80 -9.15 24.69
CA TYR A 130 -4.57 -9.66 25.83
C TYR A 130 -3.85 -9.44 27.17
N LYS A 131 -2.52 -9.62 27.21
CA LYS A 131 -1.70 -9.26 28.37
C LYS A 131 -1.88 -7.78 28.73
N PHE A 132 -1.72 -6.89 27.75
CA PHE A 132 -1.87 -5.44 27.96
C PHE A 132 -3.28 -5.07 28.41
N LYS A 133 -4.34 -5.62 27.78
CA LYS A 133 -5.74 -5.48 28.21
C LYS A 133 -5.92 -5.84 29.68
N SER A 134 -5.36 -6.97 30.12
CA SER A 134 -5.45 -7.44 31.50
C SER A 134 -4.67 -6.55 32.47
N GLU A 135 -3.48 -6.08 32.09
CA GLU A 135 -2.62 -5.24 32.93
C GLU A 135 -3.19 -3.82 33.08
N GLN A 136 -3.92 -3.31 32.07
CA GLN A 136 -4.66 -2.04 32.13
C GLN A 136 -6.08 -2.17 32.72
N GLY A 137 -6.51 -3.36 33.18
CA GLY A 137 -7.84 -3.58 33.75
C GLY A 137 -9.02 -3.39 32.78
N TRP A 138 -8.78 -3.52 31.47
CA TRP A 138 -9.79 -3.24 30.45
C TRP A 138 -10.83 -4.36 30.31
N ARG A 139 -12.11 -4.01 30.49
CA ARG A 139 -13.24 -4.94 30.24
C ARG A 139 -13.27 -5.44 28.79
N ARG A 140 -13.06 -4.54 27.82
CA ARG A 140 -12.99 -4.84 26.37
C ARG A 140 -11.90 -4.01 25.69
N PHE A 141 -11.42 -4.50 24.55
CA PHE A 141 -10.71 -3.66 23.59
C PHE A 141 -11.64 -2.57 23.06
N ASP A 142 -11.08 -1.39 22.82
CA ASP A 142 -11.82 -0.20 22.40
C ASP A 142 -10.82 0.71 21.65
N LEU A 143 -10.42 0.27 20.46
CA LEU A 143 -9.33 0.89 19.70
C LEU A 143 -9.76 2.17 18.96
N GLN A 144 -11.07 2.33 18.70
CA GLN A 144 -11.65 3.51 18.05
C GLN A 144 -11.84 4.70 19.01
N ASN A 145 -11.73 4.50 20.31
CA ASN A 145 -11.98 5.52 21.32
C ASN A 145 -10.76 6.47 21.47
N PRO A 146 -10.86 7.76 21.09
CA PRO A 146 -9.71 8.67 21.10
C PRO A 146 -9.10 8.88 22.49
N SER A 147 -9.89 8.74 23.56
CA SER A 147 -9.38 8.83 24.95
C SER A 147 -8.41 7.71 25.34
N ARG A 148 -8.32 6.65 24.52
CA ARG A 148 -7.39 5.53 24.70
C ARG A 148 -6.18 5.58 23.76
N MET A 149 -6.06 6.59 22.90
CA MET A 149 -5.04 6.67 21.85
C MET A 149 -3.64 6.33 22.36
N ASP A 150 -3.13 7.06 23.35
CA ASP A 150 -1.78 6.87 23.89
C ASP A 150 -1.55 5.45 24.45
N ARG A 151 -2.57 4.87 25.09
CA ARG A 151 -2.50 3.49 25.62
C ARG A 151 -2.59 2.44 24.52
N ASN A 152 -3.32 2.70 23.45
CA ASN A 152 -3.35 1.84 22.28
C ASN A 152 -1.99 1.90 21.55
N VAL A 153 -1.34 3.05 21.47
CA VAL A 153 0.05 3.18 20.97
C VAL A 153 1.04 2.40 21.86
N GLU A 154 0.95 2.54 23.19
CA GLU A 154 1.77 1.79 24.16
C GLU A 154 1.58 0.26 24.05
N MET A 155 0.36 -0.20 23.74
CA MET A 155 0.08 -1.60 23.42
C MET A 155 0.85 -2.04 22.18
N PHE A 156 0.86 -1.24 21.11
CA PHE A 156 1.62 -1.55 19.89
C PHE A 156 3.13 -1.54 20.13
N MET A 157 3.68 -0.63 20.94
CA MET A 157 5.09 -0.69 21.38
C MET A 157 5.41 -2.00 22.10
N THR A 158 4.48 -2.48 22.94
CA THR A 158 4.63 -3.74 23.67
C THR A 158 4.56 -4.95 22.74
N VAL A 159 3.68 -4.92 21.74
CA VAL A 159 3.58 -5.95 20.69
C VAL A 159 4.84 -5.98 19.83
N GLU A 160 5.31 -4.85 19.31
CA GLU A 160 6.53 -4.76 18.50
C GLU A 160 7.74 -5.34 19.25
N LYS A 161 7.93 -4.93 20.51
CA LYS A 161 8.97 -5.47 21.39
C LYS A 161 8.85 -6.98 21.57
N THR A 162 7.63 -7.50 21.71
CA THR A 162 7.40 -8.96 21.83
C THR A 162 7.80 -9.68 20.54
N LEU A 163 7.42 -9.14 19.37
CA LEU A 163 7.74 -9.74 18.07
C LEU A 163 9.26 -9.81 17.84
N VAL A 164 9.99 -8.74 18.13
CA VAL A 164 11.46 -8.72 18.05
C VAL A 164 12.08 -9.73 19.01
N GLN A 165 11.59 -9.82 20.25
CA GLN A 165 12.11 -10.75 21.26
C GLN A 165 11.89 -12.24 20.93
N ASN A 166 10.91 -12.57 20.09
CA ASN A 166 10.59 -13.94 19.68
C ASN A 166 10.98 -14.22 18.22
N ASN A 167 11.81 -13.37 17.60
CA ASN A 167 12.25 -13.48 16.21
C ASN A 167 11.10 -13.50 15.17
N CYS A 168 9.93 -12.96 15.53
CA CYS A 168 8.78 -12.80 14.63
C CYS A 168 8.81 -11.46 13.88
N LEU A 169 9.74 -10.56 14.22
CA LEU A 169 10.01 -9.31 13.50
C LEU A 169 11.52 -9.04 13.53
N THR A 170 12.16 -9.05 12.35
CA THR A 170 13.57 -8.69 12.19
C THR A 170 13.68 -7.24 11.76
N ARG A 171 14.55 -6.47 12.40
CA ARG A 171 14.87 -5.08 12.03
C ARG A 171 16.12 -5.07 11.14
N PRO A 172 16.16 -4.28 10.06
CA PRO A 172 17.26 -4.32 9.11
C PRO A 172 18.56 -3.73 9.70
N ILE A 173 19.67 -4.42 9.43
CA ILE A 173 21.04 -3.93 9.59
C ILE A 173 21.53 -3.53 8.20
N VAL A 174 21.77 -2.24 8.00
CA VAL A 174 21.92 -1.62 6.69
C VAL A 174 23.34 -1.11 6.44
N PHE A 175 23.93 -1.50 5.31
CA PHE A 175 25.14 -0.91 4.75
C PHE A 175 24.74 0.00 3.57
N LEU A 176 25.19 1.25 3.57
CA LEU A 176 24.99 2.17 2.44
C LEU A 176 26.22 2.13 1.53
N ALA A 177 26.03 1.93 0.23
CA ALA A 177 27.13 1.91 -0.71
C ALA A 177 27.81 3.30 -0.81
N PRO A 178 29.16 3.37 -0.87
CA PRO A 178 29.91 4.62 -0.76
C PRO A 178 29.72 5.59 -1.95
N GLU A 179 29.19 5.10 -3.08
CA GLU A 179 28.81 5.93 -4.22
C GLU A 179 27.52 6.75 -4.03
N ILE A 180 26.76 6.55 -2.95
CA ILE A 180 25.56 7.34 -2.65
C ILE A 180 25.98 8.75 -2.22
N GLU A 181 25.39 9.77 -2.86
CA GLU A 181 25.69 11.18 -2.55
C GLU A 181 25.49 11.47 -1.06
N GLN A 182 26.44 12.16 -0.42
CA GLN A 182 26.44 12.42 1.02
C GLN A 182 25.10 12.99 1.55
N LYS A 183 24.45 13.87 0.80
CA LYS A 183 23.13 14.44 1.16
C LYS A 183 22.02 13.38 1.18
N GLN A 184 22.02 12.48 0.20
CA GLN A 184 21.10 11.35 0.13
C GLN A 184 21.44 10.33 1.23
N ALA A 185 22.71 10.01 1.43
CA ALA A 185 23.16 9.09 2.48
C ALA A 185 22.72 9.55 3.88
N SER A 186 22.85 10.85 4.20
CA SER A 186 22.30 11.40 5.45
C SER A 186 20.79 11.19 5.58
N LYS A 187 20.00 11.54 4.55
CA LYS A 187 18.54 11.31 4.54
C LYS A 187 18.20 9.83 4.76
N LEU A 188 18.90 8.91 4.10
CA LEU A 188 18.70 7.47 4.27
C LEU A 188 19.03 7.01 5.69
N LYS A 189 20.17 7.45 6.26
CA LYS A 189 20.56 7.11 7.65
C LYS A 189 19.52 7.61 8.67
N ASP A 190 18.89 8.77 8.44
CA ASP A 190 17.84 9.30 9.31
C ASP A 190 16.54 8.50 9.22
N ILE A 191 16.11 8.14 8.00
CA ILE A 191 14.93 7.29 7.77
C ILE A 191 15.11 5.92 8.44
N ILE A 192 16.23 5.23 8.17
CA ILE A 192 16.50 3.89 8.71
C ILE A 192 16.41 3.88 10.23
N LYS A 193 17.01 4.87 10.92
CA LYS A 193 16.92 5.00 12.38
C LYS A 193 15.49 5.26 12.85
N ARG A 194 14.73 6.10 12.16
CA ARG A 194 13.33 6.43 12.50
C ARG A 194 12.41 5.22 12.40
N HIS A 195 12.70 4.28 11.50
CA HIS A 195 11.98 3.01 11.36
C HIS A 195 12.66 1.85 12.12
N GLN A 196 13.41 2.17 13.17
CA GLN A 196 14.04 1.22 14.10
C GLN A 196 15.12 0.30 13.48
N GLY A 197 15.52 0.55 12.23
CA GLY A 197 16.67 -0.10 11.60
C GLY A 197 18.00 0.45 12.14
N SER A 198 19.08 -0.26 11.81
CA SER A 198 20.44 0.08 12.23
C SER A 198 21.35 0.24 11.01
N ILE A 199 22.44 1.00 11.18
CA ILE A 199 23.44 1.21 10.12
C ILE A 199 24.77 0.60 10.56
N THR A 200 25.45 -0.06 9.63
CA THR A 200 26.80 -0.60 9.78
C THR A 200 27.68 -0.14 8.62
N GLU A 201 28.94 0.19 8.92
CA GLU A 201 29.97 0.42 7.89
C GLU A 201 30.66 -0.92 7.50
N GLU A 202 30.39 -2.02 8.22
CA GLU A 202 30.90 -3.36 7.93
C GLU A 202 29.91 -4.14 7.04
N LYS A 203 30.18 -4.18 5.72
CA LYS A 203 29.34 -4.86 4.71
C LYS A 203 28.99 -6.32 5.06
N ALA A 204 29.90 -7.05 5.70
CA ALA A 204 29.72 -8.45 6.10
C ALA A 204 28.74 -8.65 7.29
N LYS A 205 28.44 -7.60 8.07
CA LYS A 205 27.46 -7.63 9.16
C LYS A 205 26.07 -7.11 8.74
N ALA A 206 25.95 -6.59 7.52
CA ALA A 206 24.71 -6.03 7.02
C ALA A 206 23.80 -7.10 6.43
N THR A 207 22.53 -7.05 6.82
CA THR A 207 21.42 -7.78 6.19
C THR A 207 20.96 -7.16 4.87
N HIS A 208 21.22 -5.87 4.67
CA HIS A 208 20.78 -5.09 3.52
C HIS A 208 21.92 -4.21 3.02
N HIS A 209 22.23 -4.26 1.72
CA HIS A 209 23.18 -3.40 1.03
C HIS A 209 22.38 -2.46 0.12
N ILE A 210 22.40 -1.16 0.43
CA ILE A 210 21.64 -0.14 -0.30
C ILE A 210 22.53 0.51 -1.35
N TYR A 211 22.06 0.52 -2.59
CA TYR A 211 22.70 1.14 -3.74
C TYR A 211 21.93 2.39 -4.19
N SER A 212 22.54 3.23 -5.03
CA SER A 212 21.84 4.39 -5.60
C SER A 212 20.68 3.95 -6.49
N SER A 213 19.59 4.73 -6.52
CA SER A 213 18.46 4.47 -7.43
C SER A 213 18.68 5.18 -8.77
N SER A 214 18.45 4.50 -9.88
CA SER A 214 18.33 5.16 -11.19
C SER A 214 17.09 6.05 -11.24
N ALA A 215 17.22 7.26 -11.81
CA ALA A 215 16.19 8.30 -11.77
C ALA A 215 15.00 8.10 -12.73
N SER A 216 14.86 6.93 -13.37
CA SER A 216 13.83 6.69 -14.39
C SER A 216 13.36 5.23 -14.41
N LEU A 217 12.24 4.98 -13.75
CA LEU A 217 11.25 4.01 -14.20
C LEU A 217 9.88 4.62 -13.91
N GLU A 218 9.13 4.95 -14.96
CA GLU A 218 7.67 4.95 -14.86
C GLU A 218 7.28 3.48 -14.77
N GLU A 219 7.19 2.95 -13.55
CA GLU A 219 6.79 1.55 -13.35
C GLU A 219 5.29 1.44 -13.57
N GLU A 220 4.94 0.88 -14.73
CA GLU A 220 3.61 0.35 -15.01
C GLU A 220 3.17 -0.55 -13.85
N GLU A 221 1.92 -0.39 -13.40
CA GLU A 221 1.42 -1.12 -12.24
C GLU A 221 1.47 -2.63 -12.50
N TRP A 222 2.11 -3.37 -11.60
CA TRP A 222 2.25 -4.81 -11.70
C TRP A 222 1.94 -5.49 -10.38
N LEU A 223 1.56 -6.78 -10.46
CA LEU A 223 1.27 -7.63 -9.32
C LEU A 223 1.94 -8.99 -9.45
N ARG A 224 2.03 -9.72 -8.32
CA ARG A 224 2.45 -11.12 -8.26
C ARG A 224 1.64 -11.93 -7.24
N PRO A 225 1.36 -13.22 -7.47
CA PRO A 225 0.73 -14.08 -6.46
C PRO A 225 1.66 -14.29 -5.26
N VAL A 226 1.14 -14.18 -4.04
CA VAL A 226 1.92 -14.46 -2.80
C VAL A 226 1.29 -15.50 -1.87
N MET A 227 -0.01 -15.79 -2.00
CA MET A 227 -0.66 -16.90 -1.27
C MET A 227 -1.92 -17.36 -1.99
N ARG A 228 -2.07 -18.67 -2.25
CA ARG A 228 -3.34 -19.28 -2.71
C ARG A 228 -4.17 -19.76 -1.52
N LYS A 229 -5.49 -19.60 -1.58
CA LYS A 229 -6.45 -20.05 -0.57
C LYS A 229 -7.80 -20.34 -1.22
N ASP A 230 -8.14 -21.62 -1.36
CA ASP A 230 -9.32 -22.11 -2.11
C ASP A 230 -9.46 -21.45 -3.50
N LYS A 231 -10.54 -20.68 -3.71
CA LYS A 231 -10.86 -19.97 -4.96
C LYS A 231 -10.34 -18.52 -4.97
N GLN A 232 -9.50 -18.17 -4.02
CA GLN A 232 -8.89 -16.85 -3.92
C GLN A 232 -7.36 -16.94 -3.96
N VAL A 233 -6.75 -15.86 -4.42
CA VAL A 233 -5.31 -15.65 -4.36
C VAL A 233 -5.05 -14.25 -3.81
N LEU A 234 -4.13 -14.16 -2.84
CA LEU A 234 -3.58 -12.89 -2.39
C LEU A 234 -2.53 -12.46 -3.41
N VAL A 235 -2.72 -11.29 -3.98
CA VAL A 235 -1.75 -10.65 -4.87
C VAL A 235 -1.07 -9.48 -4.18
N HIS A 236 0.25 -9.46 -4.32
CA HIS A 236 1.09 -8.34 -3.93
C HIS A 236 1.21 -7.34 -5.07
N TRP A 237 1.30 -6.05 -4.74
CA TRP A 237 1.38 -4.96 -5.70
C TRP A 237 2.77 -4.34 -5.67
N GLY A 238 3.46 -4.34 -6.80
CA GLY A 238 4.84 -3.87 -6.90
C GLY A 238 5.05 -2.45 -6.39
N MET A 239 6.05 -2.25 -5.54
CA MET A 239 6.39 -0.97 -4.87
C MET A 239 5.38 -0.52 -3.80
N TYR A 240 4.53 -1.42 -3.30
CA TYR A 240 3.63 -1.20 -2.16
C TYR A 240 3.96 -2.21 -1.05
N PRO A 241 3.80 -1.87 0.23
CA PRO A 241 4.04 -2.84 1.29
C PRO A 241 2.89 -3.85 1.38
N ASP A 242 3.15 -5.00 2.00
CA ASP A 242 2.22 -6.14 2.18
C ASP A 242 0.79 -5.73 2.66
N SER A 243 0.65 -4.59 3.37
CA SER A 243 -0.66 -4.08 3.79
C SER A 243 -1.57 -3.65 2.63
N TYR A 244 -1.06 -3.45 1.41
CA TYR A 244 -1.84 -3.15 0.21
C TYR A 244 -2.27 -4.40 -0.58
N ASP A 245 -1.80 -5.59 -0.20
CA ASP A 245 -2.12 -6.84 -0.90
C ASP A 245 -3.64 -7.07 -0.99
N THR A 246 -4.10 -7.52 -2.16
CA THR A 246 -5.53 -7.70 -2.47
C THR A 246 -5.86 -9.18 -2.61
N TRP A 247 -6.96 -9.64 -2.00
CA TRP A 247 -7.56 -10.94 -2.30
C TRP A 247 -8.42 -10.86 -3.57
N VAL A 248 -8.05 -11.60 -4.61
CA VAL A 248 -8.76 -11.68 -5.90
C VAL A 248 -9.21 -13.10 -6.21
N SER A 249 -10.01 -13.31 -7.25
CA SER A 249 -10.41 -14.66 -7.66
C SER A 249 -9.22 -15.39 -8.29
N THR A 250 -9.13 -16.71 -8.11
CA THR A 250 -8.14 -17.52 -8.86
C THR A 250 -8.37 -17.49 -10.37
N SER A 251 -9.54 -17.06 -10.84
CA SER A 251 -9.82 -16.81 -12.27
C SER A 251 -9.16 -15.55 -12.82
N ASP A 252 -8.77 -14.60 -11.97
CA ASP A 252 -8.28 -13.29 -12.41
C ASP A 252 -6.75 -13.27 -12.57
N VAL A 253 -6.04 -14.34 -12.17
CA VAL A 253 -4.58 -14.40 -12.10
C VAL A 253 -4.05 -15.77 -12.53
N GLU A 254 -3.59 -15.85 -13.79
CA GLU A 254 -3.04 -17.05 -14.43
C GLU A 254 -1.53 -17.24 -14.14
N ALA A 255 -1.15 -17.22 -12.86
CA ALA A 255 0.21 -17.51 -12.41
C ALA A 255 0.21 -18.16 -11.03
N ASP A 256 1.22 -18.97 -10.74
CA ASP A 256 1.39 -19.64 -9.45
C ASP A 256 2.11 -18.76 -8.42
N VAL A 257 1.95 -19.12 -7.14
CA VAL A 257 2.72 -18.54 -6.05
C VAL A 257 4.10 -19.17 -6.10
N GLU A 258 5.11 -18.34 -6.35
CA GLU A 258 6.50 -18.77 -6.36
C GLU A 258 7.00 -19.05 -4.93
N ASP A 259 7.98 -19.96 -4.78
CA ASP A 259 8.62 -20.25 -3.50
C ASP A 259 9.29 -19.02 -2.90
N PRO A 260 9.29 -18.84 -1.57
CA PRO A 260 9.92 -17.70 -0.90
C PRO A 260 11.44 -17.62 -1.19
N PRO A 261 12.01 -16.41 -1.16
CA PRO A 261 13.42 -16.20 -1.48
C PRO A 261 14.36 -16.79 -0.41
N ASP A 262 15.59 -17.11 -0.82
CA ASP A 262 16.67 -17.58 0.04
C ASP A 262 17.08 -16.49 1.05
N THR A 263 16.95 -16.77 2.35
CA THR A 263 17.23 -15.82 3.44
C THR A 263 18.70 -15.81 3.90
N ASP A 264 19.56 -16.69 3.37
CA ASP A 264 20.96 -16.82 3.82
C ASP A 264 21.88 -15.71 3.29
N LYS A 265 21.40 -14.89 2.35
CA LYS A 265 22.17 -13.80 1.71
C LYS A 265 21.62 -12.44 2.08
N PRO A 266 22.49 -11.42 2.20
CA PRO A 266 22.04 -10.05 2.40
C PRO A 266 21.35 -9.51 1.14
N TRP A 267 20.23 -8.83 1.33
CA TRP A 267 19.48 -8.16 0.28
C TRP A 267 20.33 -7.07 -0.39
N LYS A 268 20.34 -7.04 -1.72
CA LYS A 268 20.95 -5.97 -2.51
C LYS A 268 19.83 -5.17 -3.15
N VAL A 269 19.53 -3.98 -2.61
CA VAL A 269 18.38 -3.18 -3.05
C VAL A 269 18.77 -1.74 -3.35
N HIS A 270 18.00 -1.05 -4.19
CA HIS A 270 18.21 0.38 -4.45
C HIS A 270 17.53 1.26 -3.38
N ALA A 271 18.04 2.49 -3.23
CA ALA A 271 17.65 3.43 -2.18
C ALA A 271 16.15 3.76 -2.09
N LYS A 272 15.37 3.47 -3.14
CA LYS A 272 13.91 3.66 -3.14
C LYS A 272 13.22 2.76 -2.11
N TRP A 273 13.77 1.59 -1.76
CA TRP A 273 13.25 0.72 -0.69
C TRP A 273 13.11 1.48 0.66
N VAL A 274 14.15 2.24 1.01
CA VAL A 274 14.16 3.10 2.21
C VAL A 274 13.25 4.32 2.05
N LEU A 275 13.24 4.95 0.86
CA LEU A 275 12.41 6.14 0.60
C LEU A 275 10.91 5.82 0.58
N ASP A 276 10.52 4.65 0.11
CA ASP A 276 9.13 4.20 0.13
C ASP A 276 8.75 3.70 1.53
N THR A 277 9.68 3.13 2.31
CA THR A 277 9.47 2.87 3.75
C THR A 277 9.07 4.15 4.49
N ASP A 278 9.77 5.26 4.24
CA ASP A 278 9.44 6.61 4.75
C ASP A 278 8.04 7.08 4.28
N ALA A 279 7.69 6.81 3.02
CA ALA A 279 6.45 7.27 2.40
C ALA A 279 5.21 6.45 2.79
N PHE A 280 5.35 5.17 3.13
CA PHE A 280 4.25 4.30 3.57
C PHE A 280 4.20 4.10 5.09
N ASN A 281 5.28 4.44 5.81
CA ASN A 281 5.50 4.14 7.23
C ASN A 281 5.41 2.63 7.56
N GLU A 282 5.86 1.78 6.63
CA GLU A 282 5.90 0.33 6.73
C GLU A 282 7.15 -0.16 5.98
N TRP A 283 7.87 -1.15 6.49
CA TRP A 283 9.02 -1.72 5.79
C TRP A 283 8.57 -2.40 4.49
N MET A 284 9.17 -2.01 3.37
CA MET A 284 8.81 -2.48 2.03
C MET A 284 9.31 -3.91 1.76
N ASN A 285 8.66 -4.60 0.82
CA ASN A 285 9.11 -5.92 0.36
C ASN A 285 10.45 -5.78 -0.39
N GLU A 286 11.46 -6.58 -0.03
CA GLU A 286 12.81 -6.43 -0.54
C GLU A 286 12.95 -6.87 -2.02
N GLU A 287 12.18 -7.89 -2.44
CA GLU A 287 12.21 -8.51 -3.79
C GLU A 287 11.79 -7.54 -4.91
N ASP A 288 11.08 -6.48 -4.55
CA ASP A 288 10.62 -5.45 -5.45
C ASP A 288 11.76 -4.51 -5.89
N TYR A 289 12.76 -4.29 -5.01
CA TYR A 289 13.78 -3.25 -5.14
C TYR A 289 15.17 -3.80 -5.46
N GLU A 290 15.27 -5.06 -5.90
CA GLU A 290 16.55 -5.75 -6.06
C GLU A 290 17.45 -5.14 -7.14
N VAL A 291 18.76 -5.24 -6.93
CA VAL A 291 19.78 -4.87 -7.92
C VAL A 291 20.76 -6.01 -8.18
N ASP A 292 21.21 -6.13 -9.43
CA ASP A 292 22.23 -7.08 -9.84
C ASP A 292 23.65 -6.69 -9.36
N GLU A 293 24.65 -7.52 -9.66
CA GLU A 293 26.06 -7.20 -9.35
C GLU A 293 26.57 -5.94 -10.07
N ASN A 294 25.91 -5.53 -11.16
CA ASN A 294 26.19 -4.29 -11.89
C ASN A 294 25.43 -3.07 -11.32
N LYS A 295 24.70 -3.26 -10.21
CA LYS A 295 23.89 -2.24 -9.51
C LYS A 295 22.70 -1.72 -10.33
N LYS A 296 22.22 -2.51 -11.29
CA LYS A 296 21.01 -2.22 -12.07
C LYS A 296 19.80 -2.86 -11.39
N THR A 297 18.68 -2.14 -11.34
CA THR A 297 17.40 -2.68 -10.88
C THR A 297 17.02 -3.91 -11.72
N VAL A 298 16.62 -4.97 -11.05
CA VAL A 298 16.16 -6.23 -11.64
C VAL A 298 14.89 -6.70 -10.95
N SER A 299 14.22 -7.69 -11.54
CA SER A 299 13.12 -8.40 -10.88
C SER A 299 13.26 -9.87 -11.21
N PHE A 300 13.45 -10.69 -10.18
CA PHE A 300 13.56 -12.14 -10.34
C PHE A 300 12.19 -12.83 -10.36
N ARG A 301 11.16 -12.17 -9.81
CA ARG A 301 9.77 -12.62 -9.78
C ARG A 301 9.03 -12.32 -11.08
N GLN A 302 8.04 -13.16 -11.38
CA GLN A 302 7.10 -12.90 -12.47
C GLN A 302 6.24 -11.67 -12.16
N ARG A 303 6.39 -10.60 -12.98
CA ARG A 303 5.51 -9.43 -12.97
C ARG A 303 4.30 -9.67 -13.87
N ILE A 304 3.10 -9.47 -13.34
CA ILE A 304 1.84 -9.55 -14.08
C ILE A 304 1.26 -8.14 -14.16
N PHE A 305 1.07 -7.65 -15.38
CA PHE A 305 0.50 -6.33 -15.62
C PHE A 305 -1.04 -6.47 -15.73
N PRO A 306 -1.83 -5.82 -14.84
CA PRO A 306 -3.28 -5.81 -14.95
C PRO A 306 -3.69 -5.20 -16.28
N ARG A 307 -4.67 -5.81 -16.96
CA ARG A 307 -5.21 -5.22 -18.19
C ARG A 307 -6.10 -4.03 -17.81
N GLU A 308 -5.71 -2.82 -18.19
CA GLU A 308 -6.67 -1.74 -18.32
C GLU A 308 -7.75 -2.15 -19.32
N GLU A 309 -9.03 -2.07 -18.93
CA GLU A 309 -10.11 -2.15 -19.91
C GLU A 309 -9.99 -0.94 -20.86
N GLU A 310 -9.98 -1.17 -22.18
CA GLU A 310 -9.97 -0.11 -23.21
C GLU A 310 -11.28 0.71 -23.17
N PHE A 311 -11.45 1.55 -22.16
CA PHE A 311 -12.57 2.49 -22.00
C PHE A 311 -12.45 3.71 -22.93
N SER A 312 -11.80 3.55 -24.10
CA SER A 312 -11.60 4.59 -25.11
C SER A 312 -11.13 4.01 -26.44
N ARG A 313 -12.06 3.74 -27.38
CA ARG A 313 -11.83 3.78 -28.87
C ARG A 313 -13.03 3.36 -29.76
N THR A 314 -14.09 2.77 -29.21
CA THR A 314 -15.18 2.19 -30.04
C THR A 314 -16.46 3.01 -30.18
N LEU A 315 -16.64 4.10 -29.42
CA LEU A 315 -17.79 5.01 -29.59
C LEU A 315 -17.66 5.90 -30.86
N ASP A 316 -16.49 6.49 -31.10
CA ASP A 316 -16.26 7.42 -32.23
C ASP A 316 -16.36 6.81 -33.64
N ARG A 317 -16.38 5.47 -33.76
CA ARG A 317 -16.49 4.79 -35.06
C ARG A 317 -17.92 4.64 -35.58
N LYS A 318 -18.96 4.85 -34.75
CA LYS A 318 -20.35 4.60 -35.16
C LYS A 318 -21.03 5.84 -35.78
N ASP A 319 -20.71 7.04 -35.31
CA ASP A 319 -21.43 8.27 -35.72
C ASP A 319 -20.96 8.87 -37.05
N ARG A 320 -19.78 8.52 -37.56
CA ARG A 320 -19.35 8.94 -38.92
C ARG A 320 -20.06 8.24 -40.07
N LYS A 321 -20.94 7.25 -39.83
CA LYS A 321 -21.63 6.50 -40.89
C LYS A 321 -23.06 6.99 -41.22
N ALA A 322 -23.56 8.03 -40.54
CA ALA A 322 -24.88 8.60 -40.79
C ALA A 322 -24.94 9.70 -41.87
N ALA A 323 -23.79 10.27 -42.28
CA ALA A 323 -23.74 11.49 -43.12
C ALA A 323 -23.43 11.26 -44.63
N ALA A 324 -23.44 10.02 -45.12
CA ALA A 324 -22.90 9.66 -46.44
C ALA A 324 -23.92 9.10 -47.45
N ALA A 325 -25.23 9.18 -47.18
CA ALA A 325 -26.29 8.63 -48.05
C ALA A 325 -27.12 9.74 -48.73
N GLY A 326 -26.52 10.51 -49.64
CA GLY A 326 -27.26 11.60 -50.31
C GLY A 326 -26.51 12.43 -51.35
N LYS A 327 -26.07 11.85 -52.48
CA LYS A 327 -25.60 12.63 -53.64
C LYS A 327 -26.11 12.07 -54.98
N LYS A 328 -26.96 12.84 -55.67
CA LYS A 328 -27.34 12.61 -57.07
C LYS A 328 -26.36 13.32 -58.02
N ARG A 329 -25.76 12.53 -58.93
CA ARG A 329 -25.20 12.83 -60.28
C ARG A 329 -24.99 14.31 -60.69
N ARG A 330 -23.78 14.66 -61.16
CA ARG A 330 -23.45 14.86 -62.61
C ARG A 330 -21.98 15.24 -62.95
N ARG A 331 -21.41 14.48 -63.90
CA ARG A 331 -20.51 14.84 -65.05
C ARG A 331 -19.19 15.65 -64.87
N SER A 332 -18.09 14.89 -65.02
CA SER A 332 -17.03 15.00 -66.06
C SER A 332 -15.89 16.06 -66.00
N PRO A 333 -14.65 15.75 -66.49
CA PRO A 333 -13.44 16.58 -66.29
C PRO A 333 -12.72 17.08 -67.59
N SER A 334 -11.73 18.00 -67.48
CA SER A 334 -10.51 18.11 -68.34
C SER A 334 -9.51 19.23 -67.89
N PRO A 335 -8.24 19.26 -68.38
CA PRO A 335 -7.09 19.93 -67.70
C PRO A 335 -6.18 20.87 -68.53
N SER A 336 -5.28 21.65 -67.89
CA SER A 336 -4.01 22.26 -68.40
C SER A 336 -3.39 23.21 -67.34
N SER A 337 -2.10 23.60 -67.27
CA SER A 337 -0.80 23.16 -67.82
C SER A 337 0.37 23.92 -67.10
N GLU A 338 1.63 23.62 -67.41
CA GLU A 338 2.87 24.16 -66.77
C GLU A 338 3.06 25.71 -66.84
N SER A 339 3.95 26.31 -66.03
CA SER A 339 5.33 26.62 -66.47
C SER A 339 6.34 26.98 -65.35
N ARG A 340 7.63 26.80 -65.66
CA ARG A 340 8.82 26.83 -64.77
C ARG A 340 9.48 28.22 -64.58
N LYS A 341 10.52 28.21 -63.73
CA LYS A 341 11.82 28.97 -63.73
C LYS A 341 11.86 30.20 -62.79
N LYS A 342 12.65 30.30 -61.70
CA LYS A 342 14.07 29.96 -61.32
C LYS A 342 15.06 31.14 -61.48
N GLY A 343 15.53 31.70 -60.35
CA GLY A 343 16.97 31.99 -60.12
C GLY A 343 17.43 33.43 -59.76
N GLY A 344 18.42 33.52 -58.83
CA GLY A 344 19.30 34.69 -58.56
C GLY A 344 18.94 35.49 -57.29
N LYS A 345 19.64 35.40 -56.12
CA LYS A 345 21.02 35.85 -55.74
C LYS A 345 21.29 37.33 -56.09
N LYS A 346 21.63 38.26 -55.17
CA LYS A 346 22.84 38.28 -54.30
C LYS A 346 22.87 39.52 -53.34
N ALA A 347 23.47 39.38 -52.15
CA ALA A 347 24.30 40.36 -51.38
C ALA A 347 23.67 41.73 -50.92
N ASN A 348 24.22 42.53 -49.97
CA ASN A 348 25.41 42.43 -49.10
C ASN A 348 25.32 43.33 -47.82
N ALA A 349 26.22 43.11 -46.84
CA ALA A 349 26.80 44.06 -45.86
C ALA A 349 25.95 44.81 -44.77
N GLY A 350 26.51 44.90 -43.54
CA GLY A 350 26.21 45.92 -42.50
C GLY A 350 27.35 46.96 -42.42
N PRO A 351 27.75 47.56 -41.25
CA PRO A 351 27.18 47.52 -39.88
C PRO A 351 27.15 48.91 -39.11
N TYR A 352 26.66 48.94 -37.84
CA TYR A 352 26.85 50.01 -36.80
C TYR A 352 26.18 51.41 -37.09
N TYR A 353 26.05 52.45 -36.22
CA TYR A 353 26.43 52.76 -34.81
C TYR A 353 25.40 53.73 -34.11
N LYS A 354 25.15 53.59 -32.78
CA LYS A 354 24.74 54.65 -31.76
C LYS A 354 23.46 55.51 -32.03
N ARG A 355 22.77 56.22 -31.09
CA ARG A 355 22.79 56.39 -29.61
C ARG A 355 21.41 56.93 -29.11
N ARG A 356 20.96 56.46 -27.93
CA ARG A 356 20.36 57.17 -26.77
C ARG A 356 19.31 58.32 -26.93
N GLY A 357 18.19 58.24 -26.20
CA GLY A 357 17.55 59.43 -25.58
C GLY A 357 16.07 59.35 -25.13
N GLN A 358 15.84 59.22 -23.80
CA GLN A 358 14.75 59.85 -22.99
C GLN A 358 13.25 59.48 -23.27
N ARG A 359 12.29 59.50 -22.31
CA ARG A 359 12.25 59.90 -20.88
C ARG A 359 10.92 59.43 -20.20
N GLU A 360 10.97 58.98 -18.93
CA GLU A 360 9.96 58.98 -17.80
C GLU A 360 8.46 58.59 -18.08
N GLU A 361 7.57 58.24 -17.12
CA GLU A 361 7.59 57.87 -15.68
C GLU A 361 6.24 57.17 -15.35
N GLU A 362 6.19 56.32 -14.32
CA GLU A 362 5.22 56.34 -13.18
C GLU A 362 5.37 55.07 -12.31
N GLU A 363 5.27 55.23 -10.98
CA GLU A 363 5.42 54.16 -9.97
C GLU A 363 4.11 53.41 -9.67
N PRO A 364 4.08 52.46 -8.70
CA PRO A 364 3.82 52.90 -7.32
C PRO A 364 4.64 52.20 -6.20
N GLU A 365 5.10 53.05 -5.27
CA GLU A 365 5.36 52.91 -3.81
C GLU A 365 5.64 51.53 -3.14
N GLU A 366 6.69 51.53 -2.31
CA GLU A 366 6.93 50.57 -1.22
C GLU A 366 6.01 50.83 0.00
N ASP A 367 5.66 49.78 0.76
CA ASP A 367 5.29 49.91 2.19
C ASP A 367 6.30 49.17 3.07
N SER A 368 6.66 49.79 4.19
CA SER A 368 7.83 49.45 5.00
C SER A 368 7.55 48.45 6.14
N PRO A 369 8.56 47.67 6.57
CA PRO A 369 8.38 46.68 7.64
C PRO A 369 8.21 47.34 9.01
N ARG A 370 7.03 47.19 9.62
CA ARG A 370 6.82 47.59 11.03
C ARG A 370 7.56 46.65 11.99
N THR A 371 8.56 47.20 12.66
CA THR A 371 9.10 46.66 13.91
C THR A 371 8.03 46.64 15.01
N TRP A 372 8.12 45.73 15.99
CA TRP A 372 7.92 45.98 17.44
C TRP A 372 8.04 44.68 18.28
N LYS A 373 8.79 44.79 19.39
CA LYS A 373 8.72 43.98 20.63
C LYS A 373 9.28 42.53 20.64
N THR A 374 10.52 42.45 21.14
CA THR A 374 11.13 41.30 21.81
C THR A 374 10.36 40.87 23.07
N PRO A 375 10.26 39.55 23.36
CA PRO A 375 9.96 39.06 24.70
C PRO A 375 11.11 38.22 25.31
N ARG A 376 11.62 38.73 26.44
CA ARG A 376 12.21 38.03 27.61
C ARG A 376 13.43 37.09 27.43
N GLN A 377 14.43 37.38 28.24
CA GLN A 377 15.62 36.56 28.48
C GLN A 377 15.25 35.20 29.10
N CYS A 378 15.91 34.12 28.67
CA CYS A 378 15.91 32.85 29.40
C CYS A 378 16.85 32.93 30.61
N PRO A 379 16.45 32.44 31.81
CA PRO A 379 17.31 32.46 32.98
C PRO A 379 18.45 31.45 32.85
N THR A 380 19.63 31.83 33.35
CA THR A 380 20.81 30.98 33.41
C THR A 380 20.66 29.89 34.47
N TRP A 381 20.81 28.62 34.06
CA TRP A 381 20.88 27.51 35.01
C TRP A 381 22.18 27.56 35.81
N ARG A 382 22.09 27.99 37.07
CA ARG A 382 23.18 27.81 38.03
C ARG A 382 23.40 26.32 38.28
N ARG A 383 24.62 25.84 38.08
CA ARG A 383 25.11 24.63 38.74
C ARG A 383 25.01 24.80 40.26
N SER A 384 24.37 23.85 40.93
CA SER A 384 24.54 23.64 42.37
C SER A 384 25.31 22.32 42.60
N PRO A 385 26.11 22.19 43.68
CA PRO A 385 27.02 21.06 43.84
C PRO A 385 26.33 19.81 44.40
N CYS A 386 26.90 18.64 44.14
CA CYS A 386 26.55 17.41 44.85
C CYS A 386 26.94 17.53 46.34
N PRO A 387 26.09 17.12 47.30
CA PRO A 387 26.54 16.86 48.66
C PRO A 387 27.35 15.57 48.70
N ARG A 388 28.43 15.56 49.48
CA ARG A 388 29.09 14.33 49.92
C ARG A 388 28.41 13.82 51.19
N THR A 389 28.05 12.55 51.23
CA THR A 389 28.28 11.66 52.38
C THR A 389 28.16 10.22 51.91
#